data_AF-A0A6A9QU21-F1
#
_entry.id   AF-A0A6A9QU21-F1
#
_cell.length_a   1.000
_cell.length_b   1.000
_cell.length_c   1.000
_cell.angle_alpha   90.00
_cell.angle_beta   90.00
_cell.angle_gamma   90.00
#
_symmetry.space_group_name_H-M   'P 1'
#
loop_
_entity.id
_entity.type
_entity.pdbx_description
1 polymer ?
#
loop_
_entity_poly.entity_id
_entity_poly.type
_entity_poly.pdbx_seq_one_letter_code
_entity_poly.pdbx_strand_id
1 'polypeptide(L)'
;MLVSGVDDGYFPLSFKGRKGKAPLISVVYDNFSIKNIDLDFITVDGEDATEIYSSLDKGDITIIDSVICGGFNYIKPTSNFIYFFGKKPNNTSILNALKKHFRDDNERIETINKVIGNLTSLSTKKGTVFVYTDLDLQIAKEIIEKYQIFVKYPEPIRSAHIIGRSVGQLQLKVL
;
A
#
# COMPACT_ATOMS: atom_id res chain seq x y z
N MET A 1 16.31 13.52 -1.17
CA MET A 1 15.47 12.47 -0.57
C MET A 1 14.33 12.18 -1.52
N LEU A 2 14.40 11.02 -2.16
CA LEU A 2 13.35 10.49 -3.03
C LEU A 2 12.29 9.80 -2.17
N VAL A 3 11.01 10.03 -2.46
CA VAL A 3 9.91 9.41 -1.73
C VAL A 3 9.00 8.70 -2.71
N SER A 4 8.67 7.45 -2.42
CA SER A 4 7.79 6.66 -3.29
C SER A 4 6.40 6.52 -2.69
N GLY A 5 5.40 6.46 -3.54
CA GLY A 5 4.07 5.97 -3.20
C GLY A 5 3.88 4.59 -3.80
N VAL A 6 3.39 3.65 -3.00
CA VAL A 6 3.06 2.30 -3.45
C VAL A 6 1.61 1.98 -3.16
N ASP A 7 0.90 1.54 -4.20
CA ASP A 7 -0.49 1.12 -4.14
C ASP A 7 -0.76 0.00 -5.16
N ASP A 8 -1.75 -0.85 -4.88
CA ASP A 8 -2.24 -1.81 -5.86
C ASP A 8 -3.35 -1.22 -6.74
N GLY A 9 -3.58 -1.86 -7.88
CA GLY A 9 -4.59 -1.43 -8.83
C GLY A 9 -5.87 -2.24 -8.80
N TYR A 10 -6.77 -1.86 -9.69
CA TYR A 10 -8.05 -2.53 -9.84
C TYR A 10 -7.89 -3.97 -10.33
N PHE A 11 -8.71 -4.86 -9.79
CA PHE A 11 -8.92 -6.21 -10.29
C PHE A 11 -10.41 -6.61 -10.15
N PRO A 12 -10.93 -7.50 -11.02
CA PRO A 12 -12.31 -7.97 -10.95
C PRO A 12 -12.47 -9.02 -9.85
N LEU A 13 -13.70 -9.16 -9.32
CA LEU A 13 -14.00 -10.15 -8.28
C LEU A 13 -13.70 -11.60 -8.71
N SER A 14 -13.74 -11.89 -10.01
CA SER A 14 -13.40 -13.21 -10.56
C SER A 14 -11.95 -13.63 -10.30
N PHE A 15 -11.05 -12.66 -10.02
CA PHE A 15 -9.63 -12.94 -9.73
C PHE A 15 -9.39 -13.37 -8.28
N LYS A 16 -10.38 -13.21 -7.40
CA LYS A 16 -10.27 -13.63 -5.99
C LYS A 16 -9.99 -15.13 -5.86
N GLY A 17 -9.27 -15.48 -4.78
CA GLY A 17 -8.81 -16.84 -4.55
C GLY A 17 -7.73 -17.27 -5.53
N ARG A 18 -6.76 -16.39 -5.81
CA ARG A 18 -5.56 -16.65 -6.64
C ARG A 18 -5.85 -16.95 -8.11
N LYS A 19 -6.94 -16.40 -8.65
CA LYS A 19 -7.40 -16.64 -10.03
C LYS A 19 -6.97 -15.58 -11.04
N GLY A 20 -6.23 -14.58 -10.59
CA GLY A 20 -5.69 -13.55 -11.46
C GLY A 20 -4.72 -12.66 -10.72
N LYS A 21 -4.28 -11.62 -11.40
CA LYS A 21 -3.28 -10.69 -10.89
C LYS A 21 -3.83 -9.26 -10.80
N ALA A 22 -3.29 -8.49 -9.88
CA ALA A 22 -3.49 -7.05 -9.75
C ALA A 22 -2.14 -6.36 -9.96
N PRO A 23 -2.09 -5.18 -10.59
CA PRO A 23 -0.84 -4.44 -10.68
C PRO A 23 -0.48 -3.87 -9.30
N LEU A 24 0.82 -3.82 -8.99
CA LEU A 24 1.41 -3.11 -7.87
C LEU A 24 2.31 -2.03 -8.44
N ILE A 25 2.06 -0.77 -8.09
CA ILE A 25 2.73 0.38 -8.69
C ILE A 25 3.60 1.06 -7.65
N SER A 26 4.84 1.41 -8.02
CA SER A 26 5.70 2.35 -7.31
C SER A 26 5.83 3.65 -8.11
N VAL A 27 5.57 4.79 -7.48
CA VAL A 27 5.76 6.11 -8.10
C VAL A 27 6.76 6.91 -7.27
N VAL A 28 7.95 7.12 -7.83
CA VAL A 28 9.07 7.80 -7.18
C VAL A 28 8.98 9.30 -7.43
N TYR A 29 8.95 10.08 -6.36
CA TYR A 29 8.97 11.53 -6.37
C TYR A 29 10.32 12.08 -5.92
N ASP A 30 10.74 13.14 -6.60
CA ASP A 30 11.72 14.11 -6.10
C ASP A 30 11.01 15.44 -5.91
N ASN A 31 10.77 15.81 -4.65
CA ASN A 31 9.91 16.92 -4.27
C ASN A 31 8.51 16.81 -4.90
N PHE A 32 8.17 17.64 -5.88
CA PHE A 32 6.83 17.64 -6.49
C PHE A 32 6.82 17.10 -7.92
N SER A 33 7.90 16.45 -8.34
CA SER A 33 8.04 15.88 -9.68
C SER A 33 8.21 14.37 -9.61
N ILE A 34 7.46 13.66 -10.45
CA ILE A 34 7.65 12.22 -10.67
C ILE A 34 8.97 12.02 -11.40
N LYS A 35 9.82 11.15 -10.87
CA LYS A 35 11.11 10.78 -11.45
C LYS A 35 11.09 9.40 -12.08
N ASN A 36 10.36 8.47 -11.48
CA ASN A 36 10.21 7.13 -12.00
C ASN A 36 8.82 6.58 -11.67
N ILE A 37 8.34 5.68 -12.52
CA ILE A 37 7.18 4.84 -12.27
C ILE A 37 7.61 3.43 -12.61
N ASP A 38 7.51 2.53 -11.65
CA ASP A 38 7.79 1.12 -11.85
C ASP A 38 6.58 0.29 -11.42
N LEU A 39 6.35 -0.83 -12.08
CA LEU A 39 5.20 -1.68 -11.80
C LEU A 39 5.46 -3.13 -12.17
N ASP A 40 4.78 -4.01 -11.44
CA ASP A 40 4.65 -5.42 -11.78
C ASP A 40 3.30 -5.94 -11.26
N PHE A 41 3.05 -7.24 -11.32
CA PHE A 41 1.77 -7.86 -11.04
C PHE A 41 1.86 -8.89 -9.92
N ILE A 42 1.06 -8.67 -8.88
CA ILE A 42 0.92 -9.58 -7.73
C ILE A 42 -0.30 -10.48 -7.91
N THR A 43 -0.24 -11.67 -7.33
CA THR A 43 -1.36 -12.60 -7.34
C THR A 43 -2.43 -12.14 -6.36
N VAL A 44 -3.69 -12.03 -6.82
CA VAL A 44 -4.81 -11.64 -5.96
C VAL A 44 -5.01 -12.70 -4.87
N ASP A 45 -5.08 -12.28 -3.61
CA ASP A 45 -5.10 -13.14 -2.42
C ASP A 45 -3.89 -14.09 -2.30
N GLY A 46 -2.79 -13.78 -3.00
CA GLY A 46 -1.52 -14.51 -3.00
C GLY A 46 -0.64 -14.25 -1.78
N GLU A 47 0.66 -14.49 -1.95
CA GLU A 47 1.74 -14.30 -0.97
C GLU A 47 2.99 -13.66 -1.61
N ASP A 48 2.92 -13.34 -2.90
CA ASP A 48 4.02 -12.81 -3.72
C ASP A 48 4.24 -11.29 -3.61
N ALA A 49 3.34 -10.55 -2.94
CA ALA A 49 3.41 -9.08 -2.96
C ALA A 49 4.65 -8.51 -2.26
N THR A 50 5.20 -9.20 -1.26
CA THR A 50 6.44 -8.74 -0.60
C THR A 50 7.66 -8.89 -1.52
N GLU A 51 7.74 -9.98 -2.29
CA GLU A 51 8.83 -10.20 -3.24
C GLU A 51 8.76 -9.18 -4.37
N ILE A 52 7.58 -9.01 -4.97
CA ILE A 52 7.35 -8.04 -6.03
C ILE A 52 7.57 -6.60 -5.53
N TYR A 53 7.05 -6.26 -4.34
CA TYR A 53 7.35 -4.96 -3.72
C TYR A 53 8.86 -4.72 -3.62
N SER A 54 9.65 -5.74 -3.28
CA SER A 54 11.09 -5.63 -3.10
C SER A 54 11.82 -5.42 -4.43
N SER A 55 11.33 -6.00 -5.53
CA SER A 55 11.93 -5.85 -6.87
C SER A 55 11.66 -4.51 -7.54
N LEU A 56 10.57 -3.82 -7.18
CA LEU A 56 10.24 -2.51 -7.76
C LEU A 56 11.29 -1.44 -7.45
N ASP A 57 11.57 -0.57 -8.41
CA ASP A 57 12.34 0.64 -8.18
C ASP A 57 11.60 1.58 -7.21
N LYS A 58 12.29 1.93 -6.12
CA LYS A 58 11.78 2.78 -5.04
C LYS A 58 12.83 3.81 -4.64
N GLY A 59 12.36 4.91 -4.06
CA GLY A 59 13.17 5.96 -3.47
C GLY A 59 13.68 5.59 -2.07
N ASP A 60 14.22 6.59 -1.38
CA ASP A 60 14.82 6.42 -0.05
C ASP A 60 13.80 6.02 1.01
N ILE A 61 12.56 6.52 0.89
CA ILE A 61 11.43 6.26 1.79
C ILE A 61 10.19 5.91 0.97
N THR A 62 9.42 4.94 1.42
CA THR A 62 8.19 4.51 0.76
C THR A 62 6.96 4.74 1.63
N ILE A 63 5.98 5.48 1.11
CA ILE A 63 4.63 5.52 1.64
C ILE A 63 3.84 4.41 0.93
N ILE A 64 3.21 3.52 1.68
CA ILE A 64 2.45 2.38 1.17
C ILE A 64 1.00 2.54 1.62
N ASP A 65 0.02 2.43 0.72
CA ASP A 65 -1.39 2.70 1.06
C ASP A 65 -1.93 1.75 2.15
N SER A 66 -1.45 0.51 2.19
CA SER A 66 -1.88 -0.46 3.19
C SER A 66 -0.90 -1.62 3.26
N VAL A 67 -0.86 -2.32 4.41
CA VAL A 67 -0.16 -3.61 4.52
C VAL A 67 -0.82 -4.68 3.65
N ILE A 68 -2.13 -4.55 3.43
CA ILE A 68 -2.95 -5.43 2.59
C ILE A 68 -3.04 -4.84 1.19
N CYS A 69 -2.78 -5.65 0.17
CA CYS A 69 -2.92 -5.31 -1.25
C CYS A 69 -3.48 -6.50 -2.03
N GLY A 70 -3.97 -6.27 -3.26
CA GLY A 70 -4.43 -7.34 -4.15
C GLY A 70 -5.48 -8.25 -3.50
N GLY A 71 -6.42 -7.69 -2.74
CA GLY A 71 -7.36 -8.47 -1.91
C GLY A 71 -6.82 -8.69 -0.50
N PHE A 72 -6.23 -9.86 -0.24
CA PHE A 72 -5.58 -10.23 1.03
C PHE A 72 -4.13 -10.69 0.86
N ASN A 73 -3.45 -10.26 -0.19
CA ASN A 73 -1.99 -10.34 -0.27
C ASN A 73 -1.38 -9.26 0.66
N TYR A 74 -0.09 -9.34 0.96
CA TYR A 74 0.52 -8.46 1.94
C TYR A 74 1.96 -8.09 1.61
N ILE A 75 2.32 -6.85 1.96
CA ILE A 75 3.67 -6.32 1.81
C ILE A 75 4.33 -6.35 3.19
N LYS A 76 5.61 -6.72 3.24
CA LYS A 76 6.46 -6.65 4.44
C LYS A 76 7.81 -6.00 4.09
N PRO A 77 7.89 -4.65 4.13
CA PRO A 77 9.12 -3.93 3.83
C PRO A 77 10.20 -4.20 4.87
N THR A 78 11.46 -4.12 4.45
CA THR A 78 12.60 -4.29 5.35
C THR A 78 12.84 -3.05 6.21
N SER A 79 12.76 -1.85 5.61
CA SER A 79 13.01 -0.58 6.28
C SER A 79 12.44 0.60 5.50
N ASN A 80 12.48 1.79 6.11
CA ASN A 80 12.17 3.09 5.54
C ASN A 80 10.77 3.16 4.92
N PHE A 81 9.76 2.69 5.65
CA PHE A 81 8.41 2.57 5.15
C PHE A 81 7.40 3.28 6.06
N ILE A 82 6.31 3.73 5.45
CA ILE A 82 5.15 4.28 6.15
C ILE A 82 3.91 3.61 5.56
N TYR A 83 3.25 2.74 6.32
CA TYR A 83 1.87 2.39 5.97
C TYR A 83 0.96 3.56 6.29
N PHE A 84 0.20 4.02 5.30
CA PHE A 84 -0.62 5.22 5.39
C PHE A 84 -2.09 4.90 5.27
N PHE A 85 -2.88 5.17 6.31
CA PHE A 85 -4.33 5.02 6.27
C PHE A 85 -5.00 6.38 6.44
N GLY A 86 -5.72 6.84 5.41
CA GLY A 86 -6.47 8.10 5.48
C GLY A 86 -7.66 8.07 6.45
N LYS A 87 -8.08 6.87 6.87
CA LYS A 87 -9.12 6.60 7.87
C LYS A 87 -8.74 5.35 8.67
N LYS A 88 -9.25 5.23 9.91
CA LYS A 88 -9.00 4.05 10.73
C LYS A 88 -9.64 2.82 10.06
N PRO A 89 -8.88 1.75 9.78
CA PRO A 89 -9.45 0.52 9.24
C PRO A 89 -10.39 -0.15 10.25
N ASN A 90 -11.31 -0.98 9.76
CA ASN A 90 -12.16 -1.81 10.61
C ASN A 90 -11.42 -3.10 10.97
N ASN A 91 -10.62 -3.04 12.04
CA ASN A 91 -9.79 -4.14 12.51
C ASN A 91 -10.58 -5.43 12.69
N THR A 92 -11.78 -5.36 13.29
CA THR A 92 -12.64 -6.53 13.51
C THR A 92 -13.03 -7.20 12.20
N SER A 93 -13.44 -6.41 11.19
CA SER A 93 -13.81 -6.97 9.89
C SER A 93 -12.64 -7.61 9.16
N ILE A 94 -11.46 -6.99 9.22
CA ILE A 94 -10.23 -7.52 8.62
C ILE A 94 -9.83 -8.84 9.29
N LEU A 95 -9.80 -8.87 10.62
CA LEU A 95 -9.47 -10.04 11.42
C LEU A 95 -10.42 -11.21 11.16
N ASN A 96 -11.72 -10.94 11.07
CA ASN A 96 -12.72 -11.97 10.78
C ASN A 96 -12.54 -12.54 9.37
N ALA A 97 -12.24 -11.70 8.37
CA ALA A 97 -11.98 -12.16 7.01
C ALA A 97 -10.71 -13.02 6.94
N LEU A 98 -9.62 -12.61 7.61
CA LEU A 98 -8.39 -13.39 7.73
C LEU A 98 -8.64 -14.77 8.35
N LYS A 99 -9.33 -14.82 9.50
CA LYS A 99 -9.68 -16.09 10.18
C LYS A 99 -10.58 -16.98 9.33
N LYS A 100 -11.45 -16.41 8.50
CA LYS A 100 -12.40 -17.16 7.68
C LYS A 100 -11.75 -17.75 6.43
N HIS A 101 -10.87 -17.00 5.77
CA HIS A 101 -10.38 -17.32 4.43
C HIS A 101 -8.92 -17.76 4.40
N PHE A 102 -8.12 -17.44 5.42
CA PHE A 102 -6.67 -17.65 5.45
C PHE A 102 -6.20 -18.23 6.79
N ARG A 103 -7.05 -19.03 7.46
CA ARG A 103 -6.79 -19.55 8.82
C ARG A 103 -5.48 -20.34 8.97
N ASP A 104 -5.02 -20.95 7.88
CA ASP A 104 -3.85 -21.82 7.84
C ASP A 104 -2.57 -21.04 7.43
N ASP A 105 -2.69 -19.74 7.13
CA ASP A 105 -1.60 -18.85 6.73
C ASP A 105 -1.22 -17.92 7.90
N ASN A 106 -0.38 -18.45 8.79
CA ASN A 106 0.02 -17.74 10.01
C ASN A 106 0.84 -16.48 9.72
N GLU A 107 1.69 -16.47 8.69
CA GLU A 107 2.53 -15.31 8.38
C GLU A 107 1.69 -14.13 7.89
N ARG A 108 0.71 -14.38 7.01
CA ARG A 108 -0.25 -13.36 6.57
C ARG A 108 -1.00 -12.77 7.74
N ILE A 109 -1.54 -13.64 8.61
CA ILE A 109 -2.31 -13.22 9.79
C ILE A 109 -1.44 -12.37 10.71
N GLU A 110 -0.25 -12.84 11.07
CA GLU A 110 0.65 -12.13 11.97
C GLU A 110 1.07 -10.77 11.41
N THR A 111 1.49 -10.73 10.14
CA THR A 111 1.95 -9.51 9.47
C THR A 111 0.87 -8.43 9.44
N ILE A 112 -0.33 -8.80 8.98
CA ILE A 112 -1.44 -7.85 8.88
C ILE A 112 -1.90 -7.42 10.28
N ASN A 113 -2.02 -8.36 11.23
CA ASN A 113 -2.45 -8.04 12.59
C ASN A 113 -1.47 -7.13 13.32
N LYS A 114 -0.17 -7.35 13.13
CA LYS A 114 0.89 -6.51 13.70
C LYS A 114 0.71 -5.06 13.25
N VAL A 115 0.48 -4.82 11.96
CA VAL A 115 0.30 -3.45 11.45
C VAL A 115 -1.02 -2.85 11.93
N ILE A 116 -2.13 -3.54 11.66
CA ILE A 116 -3.49 -3.02 11.91
C ILE A 116 -3.76 -2.82 13.42
N GLY A 117 -3.15 -3.64 14.28
CA GLY A 117 -3.25 -3.54 15.74
C GLY A 117 -2.39 -2.43 16.35
N ASN A 118 -1.35 -1.96 15.66
CA ASN A 118 -0.39 -0.98 16.20
C ASN A 118 -0.40 0.36 15.44
N LEU A 119 -1.50 0.69 14.77
CA LEU A 119 -1.64 1.98 14.09
C LEU A 119 -1.61 3.15 15.08
N THR A 120 -0.76 4.12 14.81
CA THR A 120 -0.68 5.39 15.54
C THR A 120 -1.49 6.46 14.81
N SER A 121 -2.33 7.19 15.53
CA SER A 121 -3.02 8.35 14.96
C SER A 121 -2.08 9.55 14.88
N LEU A 122 -1.97 10.16 13.71
CA LEU A 122 -1.22 11.40 13.51
C LEU A 122 -2.15 12.52 13.06
N SER A 123 -2.05 13.67 13.75
CA SER A 123 -2.72 14.90 13.31
C SER A 123 -1.84 15.60 12.28
N THR A 124 -2.36 15.76 11.06
CA THR A 124 -1.68 16.42 9.94
C THR A 124 -2.40 17.70 9.53
N LYS A 125 -1.73 18.53 8.70
CA LYS A 125 -2.34 19.70 8.05
C LYS A 125 -3.64 19.39 7.27
N LYS A 126 -3.87 18.15 6.85
CA LYS A 126 -5.08 17.71 6.12
C LYS A 126 -5.96 16.77 6.94
N GLY A 127 -5.87 16.85 8.27
CA GLY A 127 -6.68 16.11 9.23
C GLY A 127 -5.99 14.86 9.79
N THR A 128 -6.71 14.09 10.60
CA THR A 128 -6.16 12.89 11.23
C THR A 128 -5.98 11.75 10.22
N VAL A 129 -4.81 11.13 10.27
CA VAL A 129 -4.43 9.91 9.53
C VAL A 129 -3.95 8.85 10.53
N PHE A 130 -3.79 7.61 10.08
CA PHE A 130 -3.29 6.51 10.89
C PHE A 130 -2.11 5.88 10.19
N VAL A 131 -1.03 5.60 10.94
CA VAL A 131 0.20 5.08 10.35
C VAL A 131 0.80 3.95 11.16
N TYR A 132 1.56 3.11 10.48
CA TYR A 132 2.52 2.19 11.09
C TYR A 132 3.82 2.30 10.29
N THR A 133 4.94 2.54 10.97
CA THR A 133 6.22 2.88 10.33
C THR A 133 7.37 2.44 11.23
N ASP A 134 8.53 2.18 10.62
CA ASP A 134 9.80 1.99 11.32
C ASP A 134 10.56 3.31 11.54
N LEU A 135 10.05 4.42 10.99
CA LEU A 135 10.63 5.75 11.14
C LEU A 135 10.20 6.40 12.46
N ASP A 136 10.95 7.43 12.86
CA ASP A 136 10.47 8.38 13.86
C ASP A 136 9.15 9.03 13.39
N LEU A 137 8.19 9.14 14.31
CA LEU A 137 6.84 9.61 14.00
C LEU A 137 6.82 11.07 13.53
N GLN A 138 7.75 11.90 14.00
CA GLN A 138 7.85 13.30 13.56
C GLN A 138 8.40 13.35 12.13
N ILE A 139 9.41 12.54 11.79
CA ILE A 139 9.90 12.40 10.42
C ILE A 139 8.79 11.90 9.48
N ALA A 140 8.08 10.84 9.86
CA ALA A 140 6.98 10.30 9.07
C ALA A 140 5.88 11.36 8.84
N LYS A 141 5.53 12.13 9.87
CA LYS A 141 4.56 13.23 9.77
C LYS A 141 5.03 14.30 8.78
N GLU A 142 6.28 14.75 8.86
CA GLU A 142 6.82 15.78 7.97
C GLU A 142 6.79 15.34 6.51
N ILE A 143 7.13 14.07 6.24
CA ILE A 143 7.07 13.49 4.90
C ILE A 143 5.61 13.45 4.40
N ILE A 144 4.69 12.93 5.20
CA ILE A 144 3.26 12.89 4.85
C ILE A 144 2.75 14.29 4.55
N GLU A 145 2.98 15.26 5.43
CA GLU A 145 2.51 16.64 5.27
C GLU A 145 3.13 17.34 4.06
N LYS A 146 4.40 17.08 3.75
CA LYS A 146 5.07 17.60 2.54
C LYS A 146 4.31 17.23 1.28
N TYR A 147 3.83 15.98 1.20
CA TYR A 147 3.14 15.45 0.03
C TYR A 147 1.61 15.59 0.09
N GLN A 148 1.04 16.12 1.17
CA GLN A 148 -0.38 16.44 1.30
C GLN A 148 -0.69 17.82 0.74
N ILE A 149 -0.68 17.96 -0.60
CA ILE A 149 -0.84 19.26 -1.26
C ILE A 149 -2.27 19.79 -1.13
N PHE A 150 -3.22 19.11 -1.77
CA PHE A 150 -4.62 19.55 -1.80
C PHE A 150 -5.52 18.72 -0.90
N VAL A 151 -5.21 17.42 -0.75
CA VAL A 151 -6.08 16.45 -0.08
C VAL A 151 -5.33 15.66 0.99
N LYS A 152 -6.06 14.85 1.74
CA LYS A 152 -5.52 14.04 2.84
C LYS A 152 -4.51 12.97 2.40
N TYR A 153 -4.68 12.38 1.22
CA TYR A 153 -3.76 11.36 0.73
C TYR A 153 -2.51 12.02 0.11
N PRO A 154 -1.29 11.61 0.51
CA PRO A 154 -0.05 12.08 -0.11
C PRO A 154 -0.06 11.88 -1.64
N GLU A 155 0.45 12.85 -2.40
CA GLU A 155 0.50 12.76 -3.86
C GLU A 155 1.19 11.49 -4.41
N PRO A 156 2.27 10.95 -3.79
CA PRO A 156 2.86 9.69 -4.26
C PRO A 156 1.85 8.52 -4.24
N ILE A 157 1.07 8.38 -3.16
CA ILE A 157 0.02 7.35 -3.07
C ILE A 157 -1.09 7.63 -4.09
N ARG A 158 -1.51 8.89 -4.23
CA ARG A 158 -2.58 9.24 -5.20
C ARG A 158 -2.19 8.90 -6.63
N SER A 159 -0.95 9.18 -7.02
CA SER A 159 -0.45 8.85 -8.35
C SER A 159 -0.38 7.33 -8.55
N ALA A 160 0.16 6.59 -7.58
CA ALA A 160 0.17 5.12 -7.62
C ALA A 160 -1.26 4.57 -7.78
N HIS A 161 -2.22 5.09 -7.02
CA HIS A 161 -3.62 4.71 -7.09
C HIS A 161 -4.25 4.94 -8.48
N ILE A 162 -4.05 6.14 -9.05
CA ILE A 162 -4.60 6.51 -10.36
C ILE A 162 -4.00 5.62 -11.46
N ILE A 163 -2.68 5.43 -11.42
CA ILE A 163 -1.96 4.59 -12.40
C ILE A 163 -2.39 3.14 -12.25
N GLY A 164 -2.37 2.58 -11.03
CA GLY A 164 -2.72 1.20 -10.75
C GLY A 164 -4.14 0.86 -11.16
N ARG A 165 -5.10 1.75 -10.83
CA ARG A 165 -6.48 1.61 -11.30
C ARG A 165 -6.57 1.57 -12.83
N SER A 166 -5.83 2.45 -13.51
CA SER A 166 -5.85 2.53 -14.98
C SER A 166 -5.25 1.30 -15.63
N VAL A 167 -4.09 0.84 -15.14
CA VAL A 167 -3.41 -0.39 -15.62
C VAL A 167 -4.31 -1.61 -15.41
N GLY A 168 -4.88 -1.78 -14.21
CA GLY A 168 -5.75 -2.90 -13.90
C GLY A 168 -7.01 -2.94 -14.75
N GLN A 169 -7.60 -1.78 -15.08
CA GLN A 169 -8.75 -1.71 -15.97
C GLN A 169 -8.41 -1.98 -17.44
N LEU A 170 -7.23 -1.56 -17.91
CA LEU A 170 -6.77 -1.83 -19.27
C LEU A 170 -6.46 -3.32 -19.47
N GLN A 171 -5.85 -3.98 -18.49
CA GLN A 171 -5.57 -5.42 -18.54
C GLN A 171 -6.82 -6.25 -18.85
N LEU A 172 -7.98 -5.84 -18.33
CA LEU A 172 -9.26 -6.53 -18.55
C LEU A 172 -9.84 -6.34 -19.94
N LYS A 173 -9.35 -5.38 -20.73
CA LYS A 173 -9.81 -5.14 -22.10
C LYS A 173 -8.95 -5.84 -23.14
N VAL A 174 -7.78 -6.34 -22.74
CA VAL A 174 -6.81 -6.99 -23.63
C VAL A 174 -6.90 -8.53 -23.52
N LEU A 175 -7.65 -9.02 -22.53
CA LEU A 175 -8.04 -10.43 -22.34
C LEU A 175 -9.43 -10.68 -22.92
#